data_AF-A0A7S0ZTV6-F1
#
_entry.id   AF-A0A7S0ZTV6-F1
#
_cell.length_a   1.000
_cell.length_b   1.000
_cell.length_c   1.000
_cell.angle_alpha   90.00
_cell.angle_beta   90.00
_cell.angle_gamma   90.00
#
_symmetry.space_group_name_H-M   'P 1'
#
loop_
_entity.id
_entity.type
_entity.pdbx_description
1 polymer ?
#
loop_
_entity_poly.entity_id
_entity_poly.type
_entity_poly.pdbx_seq_one_letter_code
_entity_poly.pdbx_strand_id
1 'polypeptide(L)'
;TSPTGCPYAISSTEWVNLLDASTHQMYYGQKVGRLFLQAAMDVNTLDSRVLLSDSIVGGSALLSVLRSGSVSGEVPSPISQDVSDEYSGMLDTWTAFEVLLADNVQTVVSTDTQIIEQVEALSVQFAEQASTALDLVVTMCQEEAADVECL
;
A
#
# COMPACT_ATOMS: atom_id res chain seq x y z
N THR A 1 8.43 1.11 36.69
CA THR A 1 7.20 1.93 36.63
C THR A 1 7.03 2.40 35.21
N SER A 2 6.29 1.65 34.39
CA SER A 2 5.97 2.10 33.03
C SER A 2 5.23 3.43 33.11
N PRO A 3 5.58 4.42 32.27
CA PRO A 3 4.82 5.65 32.21
C PRO A 3 3.40 5.28 31.77
N THR A 4 2.43 5.71 32.57
CA THR A 4 1.00 5.76 32.30
C THR A 4 0.75 6.04 30.82
N GLY A 5 0.12 5.07 30.14
CA GLY A 5 -0.06 5.05 28.70
C GLY A 5 -0.74 6.29 28.13
N CYS A 6 -0.40 6.63 26.90
CA CYS A 6 -1.08 7.67 26.14
C CYS A 6 -2.59 7.38 26.14
N PRO A 7 -3.44 8.28 26.65
CA PRO A 7 -4.90 8.11 26.69
C PRO A 7 -5.55 8.40 25.33
N TYR A 8 -4.81 8.26 24.23
CA TYR A 8 -5.33 8.51 22.90
C TYR A 8 -6.14 7.29 22.46
N ALA A 9 -7.45 7.47 22.40
CA ALA A 9 -8.38 6.51 21.81
C ALA A 9 -8.64 6.95 20.37
N ILE A 10 -8.46 6.00 19.44
CA ILE A 10 -8.74 6.21 18.02
C ILE A 10 -10.24 6.37 17.84
N SER A 11 -10.64 7.47 17.20
CA SER A 11 -12.06 7.74 16.93
C SER A 11 -12.61 6.84 15.82
N SER A 12 -13.94 6.72 15.74
CA SER A 12 -14.61 5.96 14.67
C SER A 12 -14.21 6.44 13.27
N THR A 13 -14.08 7.76 13.08
CA THR A 13 -13.64 8.34 11.80
C THR A 13 -12.21 7.93 11.47
N GLU A 14 -11.32 7.95 12.46
CA GLU A 14 -9.92 7.55 12.27
C GLU A 14 -9.78 6.07 11.90
N TRP A 15 -10.61 5.19 12.47
CA TRP A 15 -10.68 3.79 12.08
C TRP A 15 -11.15 3.59 10.64
N VAL A 16 -12.23 4.28 10.24
CA VAL A 16 -12.76 4.22 8.87
C VAL A 16 -11.71 4.69 7.87
N ASN A 17 -11.06 5.82 8.15
CA ASN A 17 -10.04 6.37 7.26
C ASN A 17 -8.78 5.51 7.22
N LEU A 18 -8.41 4.85 8.32
CA LEU A 18 -7.31 3.89 8.32
C LEU A 18 -7.64 2.69 7.42
N LEU A 19 -8.82 2.08 7.56
CA LEU A 19 -9.25 0.96 6.75
C LEU A 19 -9.34 1.32 5.25
N ASP A 20 -9.88 2.50 4.93
CA ASP A 20 -9.92 3.00 3.56
C ASP A 20 -8.50 3.23 3.01
N ALA A 21 -7.61 3.85 3.79
CA ALA A 21 -6.22 4.03 3.40
C ALA A 21 -5.49 2.70 3.17
N SER A 22 -5.66 1.71 4.05
CA SER A 22 -5.03 0.39 3.93
C SER A 22 -5.53 -0.37 2.70
N THR A 23 -6.85 -0.40 2.47
CA THR A 23 -7.44 -1.04 1.28
C THR A 23 -7.04 -0.31 -0.02
N HIS A 24 -6.97 1.01 0.00
CA HIS A 24 -6.52 1.81 -1.14
C HIS A 24 -5.02 1.58 -1.43
N GLN A 25 -4.19 1.35 -0.41
CA GLN A 25 -2.79 0.97 -0.61
C GLN A 25 -2.65 -0.39 -1.32
N MET A 26 -3.48 -1.38 -0.96
CA MET A 26 -3.52 -2.67 -1.68
C MET A 26 -3.86 -2.47 -3.17
N TYR A 27 -4.81 -1.59 -3.46
CA TYR A 27 -5.18 -1.25 -4.83
C TYR A 27 -4.00 -0.69 -5.63
N TYR A 28 -3.17 0.17 -5.04
CA TYR A 28 -2.01 0.74 -5.72
C TYR A 28 -1.01 -0.34 -6.16
N GLY A 29 -0.73 -1.34 -5.32
CA GLY A 29 0.13 -2.48 -5.67
C GLY A 29 -0.35 -3.24 -6.91
N GLN A 30 -1.65 -3.53 -6.98
CA GLN A 30 -2.24 -4.20 -8.14
C GLN A 30 -2.27 -3.30 -9.38
N LYS A 31 -2.57 -2.01 -9.19
CA LYS A 31 -2.68 -1.04 -10.29
C LYS A 31 -1.35 -0.84 -11.01
N VAL A 32 -0.24 -0.70 -10.28
CA VAL A 32 1.08 -0.48 -10.89
C VAL A 32 1.52 -1.70 -11.71
N GLY A 33 1.34 -2.92 -11.20
CA GLY A 33 1.62 -4.15 -11.94
C GLY A 33 0.79 -4.25 -13.22
N ARG A 34 -0.53 -4.00 -13.14
CA ARG A 34 -1.41 -4.01 -14.32
C ARG A 34 -0.98 -3.01 -15.39
N LEU A 35 -0.69 -1.77 -15.00
CA LEU A 35 -0.31 -0.70 -15.95
C LEU A 35 1.03 -1.00 -16.63
N PHE A 36 1.97 -1.61 -15.90
CA PHE A 36 3.23 -2.07 -16.47
C PHE A 36 3.02 -3.15 -17.53
N LEU A 37 2.19 -4.16 -17.23
CA LEU A 37 1.84 -5.20 -18.18
C LEU A 37 1.12 -4.66 -19.41
N GLN A 38 0.21 -3.69 -19.24
CA GLN A 38 -0.43 -3.01 -20.37
C GLN A 38 0.59 -2.32 -21.27
N ALA A 39 1.57 -1.63 -20.70
CA ALA A 39 2.66 -1.03 -21.47
C ALA A 39 3.51 -2.08 -22.20
N ALA A 40 3.82 -3.21 -21.55
CA ALA A 40 4.59 -4.30 -22.17
C ALA A 40 3.84 -4.97 -23.32
N MET A 41 2.52 -5.10 -23.23
CA MET A 41 1.66 -5.68 -24.26
C MET A 41 1.29 -4.71 -25.39
N ASP A 42 1.87 -3.50 -25.40
CA ASP A 42 1.55 -2.41 -26.33
C ASP A 42 0.05 -2.01 -26.33
N VAL A 43 -0.59 -2.09 -25.14
CA VAL A 43 -1.98 -1.71 -24.93
C VAL A 43 -2.04 -0.34 -24.25
N ASN A 44 -2.55 0.66 -24.98
CA ASN A 44 -2.67 2.05 -24.50
C ASN A 44 -1.36 2.56 -23.86
N THR A 45 -0.22 2.23 -24.46
CA THR A 45 1.13 2.35 -23.87
C THR A 45 1.41 3.72 -23.27
N LEU A 46 1.05 4.80 -23.96
CA LEU A 46 1.26 6.16 -23.49
C LEU A 46 0.47 6.46 -22.20
N ASP A 47 -0.84 6.17 -22.21
CA ASP A 47 -1.71 6.39 -21.06
C ASP A 47 -1.30 5.49 -19.89
N SER A 48 -0.96 4.22 -20.18
CA SER A 48 -0.50 3.25 -19.17
C SER A 48 0.75 3.74 -18.45
N ARG A 49 1.72 4.33 -19.18
CA ARG A 49 2.95 4.90 -18.61
C ARG A 49 2.67 6.12 -17.73
N VAL A 50 1.81 7.02 -18.18
CA VAL A 50 1.44 8.23 -17.41
C VAL A 50 0.71 7.82 -16.13
N LEU A 51 -0.29 6.96 -16.25
CA LEU A 51 -1.05 6.46 -15.11
C LEU A 51 -0.17 5.65 -14.14
N LEU A 52 0.84 4.94 -14.64
CA LEU A 52 1.78 4.20 -13.80
C LEU A 52 2.60 5.17 -12.94
N SER A 53 3.14 6.23 -13.54
CA SER A 53 3.90 7.24 -12.80
C SER A 53 3.05 7.91 -11.72
N ASP A 54 1.81 8.27 -12.03
CA ASP A 54 0.86 8.84 -11.06
C ASP A 54 0.55 7.84 -9.93
N SER A 55 0.38 6.56 -10.27
CA SER A 55 0.07 5.50 -9.30
C SER A 55 1.24 5.20 -8.37
N ILE A 56 2.48 5.28 -8.86
CA ILE A 56 3.69 5.16 -8.03
C ILE A 56 3.73 6.31 -7.00
N VAL A 57 3.54 7.55 -7.44
CA VAL A 57 3.54 8.71 -6.55
C VAL A 57 2.41 8.63 -5.51
N GLY A 58 1.20 8.27 -5.95
CA GLY A 58 0.05 8.10 -5.07
C GLY A 58 0.27 7.02 -4.01
N GLY A 59 0.77 5.84 -4.40
CA GLY A 59 1.05 4.75 -3.46
C GLY A 59 2.20 5.07 -2.50
N SER A 60 3.24 5.78 -2.93
CA SER A 60 4.31 6.25 -2.03
C SER A 60 3.78 7.24 -0.99
N ALA A 61 2.95 8.19 -1.41
CA ALA A 61 2.37 9.19 -0.52
C ALA A 61 1.42 8.55 0.50
N LEU A 62 0.55 7.63 0.05
CA LEU A 62 -0.39 6.94 0.93
C LEU A 62 0.31 6.01 1.91
N LEU A 63 1.36 5.29 1.49
CA LEU A 63 2.17 4.48 2.41
C LEU A 63 2.89 5.33 3.45
N SER A 64 3.35 6.53 3.09
CA SER A 64 3.88 7.49 4.07
C SER A 64 2.82 7.85 5.10
N VAL A 65 1.57 8.12 4.68
CA VAL A 65 0.45 8.41 5.58
C VAL A 65 0.18 7.23 6.51
N LEU A 66 0.13 5.99 6.00
CA LEU A 66 -0.10 4.79 6.82
C LEU A 66 1.00 4.60 7.88
N ARG A 67 2.25 4.92 7.54
CA ARG A 67 3.41 4.77 8.46
C ARG A 67 3.51 5.87 9.50
N SER A 68 3.15 7.10 9.17
CA SER A 68 3.28 8.24 10.09
C SER A 68 1.98 8.65 10.78
N GLY A 69 0.83 8.22 10.25
CA GLY A 69 -0.45 8.88 10.49
C GLY A 69 -0.54 10.22 9.76
N SER A 70 -1.73 10.82 9.81
CA SER A 70 -2.06 12.13 9.26
C SER A 70 -3.17 12.78 10.09
N VAL A 71 -2.86 13.87 10.79
CA VAL A 71 -3.87 14.63 11.56
C VAL A 71 -4.91 15.26 10.63
N SER A 72 -4.49 15.80 9.48
CA SER A 72 -5.42 16.42 8.53
C SER A 72 -6.26 15.42 7.75
N GLY A 73 -5.77 14.19 7.59
CA GLY A 73 -6.52 13.10 6.98
C GLY A 73 -7.27 12.23 7.99
N GLU A 74 -7.18 12.55 9.29
CA GLU A 74 -7.72 11.72 10.38
C GLU A 74 -7.31 10.26 10.20
N VAL A 75 -6.03 10.00 9.92
CA VAL A 75 -5.46 8.65 9.87
C VAL A 75 -4.53 8.53 11.08
N PRO A 76 -4.76 7.58 12.00
CA PRO A 76 -3.89 7.41 13.15
C PRO A 76 -2.54 6.85 12.70
N SER A 77 -1.49 7.10 13.48
CA SER A 77 -0.23 6.38 13.31
C SER A 77 -0.44 4.87 13.56
N PRO A 78 0.49 3.98 13.14
CA PRO A 78 0.37 2.55 13.36
C PRO A 78 0.03 2.21 14.82
N ILE A 79 -1.02 1.40 14.98
CA ILE A 79 -1.68 1.16 16.28
C ILE A 79 -0.92 0.11 17.09
N SER A 80 -0.19 -0.77 16.41
CA SER A 80 0.71 -1.76 16.99
C SER A 80 2.06 -1.78 16.28
N GLN A 81 3.04 -2.42 16.93
CA GLN A 81 4.34 -2.67 16.31
C GLN A 81 4.19 -3.60 15.09
N ASP A 82 3.33 -4.61 15.16
CA ASP A 82 3.12 -5.56 14.06
C ASP A 82 2.60 -4.86 12.79
N VAL A 83 1.63 -3.94 12.94
CA VAL A 83 1.16 -3.11 11.81
C VAL A 83 2.28 -2.22 11.27
N SER A 84 3.10 -1.64 12.15
CA SER A 84 4.26 -0.82 11.75
C SER A 84 5.32 -1.62 11.00
N ASP A 85 5.53 -2.89 11.36
CA ASP A 85 6.49 -3.78 10.74
C ASP A 85 6.00 -4.18 9.35
N GLU A 86 4.72 -4.52 9.19
CA GLU A 86 4.13 -4.80 7.88
C GLU A 86 4.20 -3.58 6.95
N TYR A 87 3.87 -2.37 7.42
CA TYR A 87 4.00 -1.17 6.59
C TYR A 87 5.46 -0.86 6.20
N SER A 88 6.42 -1.25 7.04
CA SER A 88 7.84 -1.11 6.70
C SER A 88 8.25 -2.14 5.64
N GLY A 89 7.79 -3.40 5.75
CA GLY A 89 7.97 -4.41 4.72
C GLY A 89 7.35 -4.01 3.37
N MET A 90 6.14 -3.45 3.42
CA MET A 90 5.47 -2.87 2.24
C MET A 90 6.29 -1.75 1.60
N LEU A 91 6.96 -0.91 2.39
CA LEU A 91 7.79 0.17 1.86
C LEU A 91 9.01 -0.37 1.14
N ASP A 92 9.67 -1.38 1.69
CA ASP A 92 10.82 -2.02 1.06
C ASP A 92 10.43 -2.64 -0.29
N THR A 93 9.32 -3.38 -0.31
CA THR A 93 8.78 -3.97 -1.55
C THR A 93 8.31 -2.91 -2.54
N TRP A 94 7.66 -1.84 -2.06
CA TRP A 94 7.24 -0.72 -2.90
C TRP A 94 8.41 0.03 -3.53
N THR A 95 9.48 0.22 -2.78
CA THR A 95 10.71 0.86 -3.27
C THR A 95 11.36 0.01 -4.36
N ALA A 96 11.39 -1.31 -4.19
CA ALA A 96 11.85 -2.23 -5.23
C ALA A 96 10.96 -2.16 -6.48
N PHE A 97 9.64 -2.05 -6.30
CA PHE A 97 8.69 -1.81 -7.38
C PHE A 97 8.99 -0.54 -8.14
N GLU A 98 9.11 0.58 -7.44
CA GLU A 98 9.34 1.89 -8.04
C GLU A 98 10.59 1.88 -8.94
N VAL A 99 11.69 1.32 -8.44
CA VAL A 99 12.94 1.18 -9.21
C VAL A 99 12.74 0.30 -10.45
N LEU A 100 12.22 -0.92 -10.27
CA LEU A 100 12.05 -1.86 -11.37
C LEU A 100 11.13 -1.29 -12.46
N LEU A 101 10.02 -0.67 -12.07
CA LEU A 101 9.05 -0.11 -13.01
C LEU A 101 9.60 1.13 -13.71
N ALA A 102 10.22 2.06 -12.98
CA ALA A 102 10.77 3.29 -13.55
C ALA A 102 11.88 3.01 -14.57
N ASP A 103 12.75 2.05 -14.27
CA ASP A 103 13.89 1.70 -15.13
C ASP A 103 13.44 1.02 -16.43
N ASN A 104 12.30 0.32 -16.43
CA ASN A 104 11.93 -0.56 -17.54
C ASN A 104 10.68 -0.13 -18.32
N VAL A 105 9.77 0.67 -17.75
CA VAL A 105 8.44 0.93 -18.36
C VAL A 105 8.52 1.60 -19.74
N GLN A 106 9.60 2.31 -20.04
CA GLN A 106 9.77 3.00 -21.34
C GLN A 106 10.16 2.06 -22.48
N THR A 107 10.77 0.93 -22.16
CA THR A 107 11.35 0.00 -23.14
C THR A 107 10.77 -1.41 -23.07
N VAL A 108 10.02 -1.73 -22.02
CA VAL A 108 9.45 -3.07 -21.81
C VAL A 108 8.55 -3.49 -22.98
N VAL A 109 8.70 -4.75 -23.39
CA VAL A 109 7.87 -5.45 -24.36
C VAL A 109 7.41 -6.79 -23.81
N SER A 110 6.39 -7.39 -24.41
CA SER A 110 5.76 -8.63 -23.92
C SER A 110 6.69 -9.85 -23.88
N THR A 111 7.84 -9.78 -24.57
CA THR A 111 8.85 -10.84 -24.57
C THR A 111 9.88 -10.71 -23.43
N ASP A 112 9.84 -9.64 -22.64
CA ASP A 112 10.75 -9.40 -21.52
C ASP A 112 10.32 -10.20 -20.28
N THR A 113 10.26 -11.53 -20.43
CA THR A 113 9.68 -12.44 -19.43
C THR A 113 10.35 -12.30 -18.07
N GLN A 114 11.67 -12.10 -18.02
CA GLN A 114 12.41 -11.94 -16.76
C GLN A 114 11.98 -10.70 -15.97
N ILE A 115 11.69 -9.58 -16.65
CA ILE A 115 11.23 -8.35 -15.98
C ILE A 115 9.78 -8.52 -15.56
N ILE A 116 8.95 -9.14 -16.41
CA ILE A 116 7.55 -9.44 -16.12
C ILE A 116 7.42 -10.36 -14.88
N GLU A 117 8.23 -11.41 -14.79
CA GLU A 117 8.27 -12.33 -13.64
C GLU A 117 8.70 -11.61 -12.34
N GLN A 118 9.63 -10.66 -12.42
CA GLN A 118 10.02 -9.86 -11.25
C GLN A 118 8.88 -8.93 -10.80
N VAL A 119 8.19 -8.28 -11.73
CA VAL A 119 7.01 -7.46 -11.44
C VAL A 119 5.90 -8.31 -10.81
N GLU A 120 5.67 -9.51 -11.31
CA GLU A 120 4.72 -10.47 -10.72
C GLU A 120 5.12 -10.84 -9.29
N ALA A 121 6.38 -11.23 -9.06
CA ALA A 121 6.87 -11.61 -7.74
C ALA A 121 6.71 -10.46 -6.72
N LEU A 122 7.05 -9.23 -7.09
CA LEU A 122 6.85 -8.06 -6.24
C LEU A 122 5.36 -7.75 -6.03
N SER A 123 4.50 -7.97 -7.04
CA SER A 123 3.05 -7.79 -6.92
C SER A 123 2.45 -8.76 -5.90
N VAL A 124 2.86 -10.02 -5.94
CA VAL A 124 2.40 -11.05 -5.00
C VAL A 124 2.89 -10.72 -3.59
N GLN A 125 4.17 -10.43 -3.42
CA GLN A 125 4.74 -10.10 -2.12
C GLN A 125 4.05 -8.87 -1.50
N PHE A 126 3.85 -7.81 -2.28
CA PHE A 126 3.18 -6.60 -1.81
C PHE A 126 1.73 -6.89 -1.41
N ALA A 127 1.01 -7.71 -2.18
CA ALA A 127 -0.36 -8.09 -1.88
C ALA A 127 -0.46 -8.91 -0.58
N GLU A 128 0.47 -9.82 -0.33
CA GLU A 128 0.54 -10.61 0.90
C GLU A 128 0.80 -9.73 2.13
N GLN A 129 1.78 -8.83 2.06
CA GLN A 129 2.08 -7.88 3.13
C GLN A 129 0.90 -6.94 3.40
N ALA A 130 0.30 -6.39 2.34
CA ALA A 130 -0.81 -5.46 2.47
C ALA A 130 -2.09 -6.15 3.00
N SER A 131 -2.33 -7.42 2.64
CA SER A 131 -3.42 -8.22 3.21
C SER A 131 -3.18 -8.49 4.70
N THR A 132 -1.95 -8.85 5.07
CA THR A 132 -1.57 -9.09 6.47
C THR A 132 -1.74 -7.82 7.31
N ALA A 133 -1.28 -6.68 6.80
CA ALA A 133 -1.46 -5.39 7.45
C ALA A 133 -2.95 -5.04 7.64
N LEU A 134 -3.77 -5.26 6.61
CA LEU A 134 -5.21 -5.02 6.69
C LEU A 134 -5.88 -5.94 7.73
N ASP A 135 -5.56 -7.23 7.73
CA ASP A 135 -6.12 -8.19 8.69
C ASP A 135 -5.79 -7.81 10.14
N LEU A 136 -4.57 -7.34 10.39
CA LEU A 136 -4.16 -6.81 11.69
C LEU A 136 -4.99 -5.58 12.08
N VAL A 137 -5.14 -4.62 11.16
CA VAL A 137 -5.93 -3.40 11.39
C VAL A 137 -7.40 -3.73 11.65
N VAL A 138 -8.00 -4.65 10.87
CA VAL A 138 -9.39 -5.09 11.07
C VAL A 138 -9.56 -5.77 12.41
N THR A 139 -8.63 -6.66 12.79
CA THR A 139 -8.66 -7.35 14.08
C THR A 139 -8.64 -6.34 15.23
N MET A 140 -7.72 -5.36 15.19
CA MET A 140 -7.62 -4.33 16.22
C MET A 140 -8.85 -3.41 16.24
N CYS A 141 -9.42 -3.08 15.08
CA CYS A 141 -10.66 -2.32 14.97
C CYS A 141 -11.81 -3.06 15.70
N GLN A 142 -11.94 -4.36 15.48
CA GLN A 142 -12.99 -5.18 16.12
C GLN A 142 -12.80 -5.29 17.64
N GLU A 143 -11.56 -5.28 18.13
CA GLU A 143 -11.25 -5.34 19.56
C GLU A 143 -11.47 -3.99 20.28
N GLU A 144 -11.16 -2.87 19.61
CA GLU A 144 -11.10 -1.56 20.24
C GLU A 144 -12.28 -0.63 19.88
N ALA A 145 -13.03 -0.92 18.82
CA ALA A 145 -14.07 -0.05 18.29
C ALA A 145 -15.41 -0.77 18.08
N ALA A 146 -16.17 -0.96 19.18
CA ALA A 146 -17.48 -1.63 19.16
C ALA A 146 -18.55 -0.95 18.28
N ASP A 147 -18.39 0.34 17.99
CA ASP A 147 -19.35 1.16 17.24
C ASP A 147 -18.96 1.37 15.76
N VAL A 148 -17.90 0.71 15.27
CA VAL A 148 -17.41 0.81 13.88
C VAL A 148 -17.72 -0.48 13.13
N GLU A 149 -18.33 -0.38 11.94
CA GLU A 149 -18.42 -1.52 11.01
C GLU A 149 -17.03 -1.78 10.41
N CYS A 150 -16.22 -2.58 11.12
CA CYS A 150 -14.96 -3.10 10.61
C CYS A 150 -15.29 -4.17 9.55
N LEU A 151 -14.73 -4.02 8.33
CA LEU A 151 -14.97 -4.86 7.15
C LEU A 151 -14.85 -6.37 7.42
#